data_AF-A0A950SCA8-F1
#
_entry.id   AF-A0A950SCA8-F1
#
_cell.length_a   1.000
_cell.length_b   1.000
_cell.length_c   1.000
_cell.angle_alpha   90.00
_cell.angle_beta   90.00
_cell.angle_gamma   90.00
#
_symmetry.space_group_name_H-M   'P 1'
#
loop_
_entity.id
_entity.type
_entity.pdbx_description
1 polymer ?
#
loop_
_entity_poly.entity_id
_entity_poly.type
_entity_poly.pdbx_seq_one_letter_code
_entity_poly.pdbx_strand_id
1 'polypeptide(L)'
;MPQISRRAVLQSAPFLLATLVRCANAVVGNARVAEAFIVDPSWNAYRPVLRGVIAAVLPFDAPGFPPITIDDVEQRLLKLFPLENETRYAGLQRTIAFFDEIALFPLMSGPLLQEEANVRDLAARGGDSARIGAEIAATDAASFATFATNIKPNARFRDLSVDAQRTYLGLWRDSASIVKREFFGSLRNVVMITTWSMDATWPSIGYTGPLIPRTAVGS
;
A
#
# COMPACT_ATOMS: atom_id res chain seq x y z
N MET A 1 17.50 15.07 3.52
CA MET A 1 16.37 14.15 3.27
C MET A 1 16.94 12.74 3.15
N PRO A 2 16.46 11.74 3.91
CA PRO A 2 17.01 10.40 3.80
C PRO A 2 16.65 9.80 2.43
N GLN A 3 17.68 9.42 1.66
CA GLN A 3 17.52 8.71 0.39
C GLN A 3 17.00 7.31 0.68
N ILE A 4 15.71 7.08 0.39
CA ILE A 4 15.10 5.76 0.47
C ILE A 4 15.62 4.93 -0.71
N SER A 5 16.51 3.98 -0.42
CA SER A 5 17.08 3.09 -1.44
C SER A 5 16.08 2.02 -1.89
N ARG A 6 16.26 1.46 -3.10
CA ARG A 6 15.54 0.26 -3.59
C ARG A 6 15.48 -0.88 -2.55
N ARG A 7 16.50 -0.96 -1.69
CA ARG A 7 16.60 -1.93 -0.60
C ARG A 7 15.57 -1.69 0.51
N ALA A 8 15.28 -0.43 0.83
CA ALA A 8 14.27 -0.08 1.82
C ALA A 8 12.85 -0.43 1.36
N VAL A 9 12.53 -0.25 0.07
CA VAL A 9 11.25 -0.67 -0.54
C VAL A 9 11.11 -2.20 -0.57
N LEU A 10 12.18 -2.92 -0.88
CA LEU A 10 12.20 -4.38 -0.86
C LEU A 10 12.28 -4.98 0.55
N GLN A 11 12.67 -4.19 1.56
CA GLN A 11 12.66 -4.61 2.96
C GLN A 11 11.29 -4.35 3.60
N SER A 12 10.65 -3.21 3.38
CA SER A 12 9.36 -2.88 4.02
C SER A 12 8.19 -3.78 3.58
N ALA A 13 8.18 -4.24 2.32
CA ALA A 13 7.06 -5.05 1.78
C ALA A 13 6.98 -6.51 2.30
N PRO A 14 8.07 -7.29 2.43
CA PRO A 14 8.00 -8.65 2.96
C PRO A 14 7.94 -8.75 4.50
N PHE A 15 8.39 -7.73 5.25
CA PHE A 15 8.36 -7.78 6.73
C PHE A 15 6.95 -7.76 7.30
N LEU A 16 6.00 -7.16 6.58
CA LEU A 16 4.59 -7.21 6.96
C LEU A 16 4.00 -8.64 6.94
N LEU A 17 4.62 -9.61 6.24
CA LEU A 17 3.98 -10.91 5.95
C LEU A 17 4.76 -12.17 6.30
N ALA A 18 6.06 -12.09 6.61
CA ALA A 18 6.78 -13.26 7.13
C ALA A 18 6.19 -13.76 8.47
N THR A 19 5.44 -12.92 9.19
CA THR A 19 4.76 -13.22 10.45
C THR A 19 3.26 -13.50 10.33
N LEU A 20 2.62 -13.20 9.19
CA LEU A 20 1.18 -13.43 8.98
C LEU A 20 0.82 -14.90 8.73
N VAL A 21 1.78 -15.74 8.33
CA VAL A 21 1.55 -17.17 8.05
C VAL A 21 1.23 -17.98 9.32
N ARG A 22 1.42 -17.43 10.53
CA ARG A 22 1.32 -18.20 11.78
C ARG A 22 0.05 -18.00 12.62
N CYS A 23 -0.90 -17.15 12.23
CA CYS A 23 -2.03 -16.76 13.11
C CYS A 23 -3.43 -16.97 12.49
N ALA A 24 -3.70 -18.15 11.93
CA ALA A 24 -4.97 -18.47 11.28
C ALA A 24 -6.08 -19.01 12.22
N ASN A 25 -6.19 -18.61 13.48
CA ASN A 25 -7.31 -19.07 14.35
C ASN A 25 -7.82 -17.98 15.31
N ALA A 26 -8.98 -17.35 15.01
CA ALA A 26 -10.09 -17.01 15.93
C ALA A 26 -11.10 -15.96 15.37
N VAL A 27 -12.21 -16.44 14.77
CA VAL A 27 -13.63 -15.97 14.80
C VAL A 27 -14.04 -14.50 14.45
N VAL A 28 -14.96 -14.41 13.48
CA VAL A 28 -15.83 -13.35 12.92
C VAL A 28 -15.17 -12.10 12.29
N GLY A 29 -14.28 -11.38 12.97
CA GLY A 29 -13.50 -10.30 12.34
C GLY A 29 -12.23 -10.84 11.67
N ASN A 30 -11.56 -11.74 12.37
CA ASN A 30 -10.34 -12.39 11.89
C ASN A 30 -10.59 -13.42 10.79
N ALA A 31 -11.84 -13.84 10.55
CA ALA A 31 -12.18 -14.72 9.44
C ALA A 31 -11.99 -14.02 8.08
N ARG A 32 -12.34 -12.73 7.97
CA ARG A 32 -12.12 -11.92 6.76
C ARG A 32 -10.64 -11.57 6.58
N VAL A 33 -9.94 -11.29 7.69
CA VAL A 33 -8.48 -11.15 7.69
C VAL A 33 -7.84 -12.44 7.19
N ALA A 34 -8.21 -13.60 7.76
CA ALA A 34 -7.71 -14.90 7.35
C ALA A 34 -8.03 -15.24 5.89
N GLU A 35 -9.25 -14.97 5.41
CA GLU A 35 -9.63 -15.20 4.01
C GLU A 35 -8.76 -14.39 3.03
N ALA A 36 -8.46 -13.13 3.35
CA ALA A 36 -7.55 -12.29 2.56
C ALA A 36 -6.09 -12.82 2.53
N PHE A 37 -5.72 -13.71 3.46
CA PHE A 37 -4.37 -14.28 3.57
C PHE A 37 -4.27 -15.77 3.20
N ILE A 38 -5.39 -16.51 3.13
CA ILE A 38 -5.43 -17.95 2.83
C ILE A 38 -5.41 -18.22 1.33
N VAL A 39 -6.04 -17.36 0.52
CA VAL A 39 -6.07 -17.52 -0.94
C VAL A 39 -5.02 -16.59 -1.54
N ASP A 40 -4.11 -17.14 -2.34
CA ASP A 40 -3.23 -16.30 -3.18
C ASP A 40 -4.12 -15.45 -4.10
N PRO A 41 -4.18 -14.13 -3.88
CA PRO A 41 -5.16 -13.31 -4.58
C PRO A 41 -4.78 -13.27 -6.05
N SER A 42 -5.71 -13.69 -6.92
CA SER A 42 -5.51 -13.59 -8.37
C SER A 42 -5.22 -12.15 -8.78
N TRP A 43 -4.56 -11.95 -9.93
CA TRP A 43 -4.33 -10.63 -10.50
C TRP A 43 -5.60 -9.75 -10.53
N ASN A 44 -6.74 -10.35 -10.89
CA ASN A 44 -8.04 -9.66 -10.91
C ASN A 44 -8.52 -9.18 -9.53
N ALA A 45 -8.02 -9.77 -8.44
CA ALA A 45 -8.39 -9.38 -7.09
C ALA A 45 -7.67 -8.10 -6.63
N TYR A 46 -6.39 -7.90 -6.98
CA TYR A 46 -5.60 -6.76 -6.49
C TYR A 46 -5.26 -5.71 -7.55
N ARG A 47 -5.41 -6.01 -8.84
CA ARG A 47 -5.25 -5.04 -9.94
C ARG A 47 -6.15 -3.80 -9.80
N PRO A 48 -7.48 -3.92 -9.54
CA PRO A 48 -8.33 -2.74 -9.42
C PRO A 48 -7.91 -1.84 -8.26
N VAL A 49 -7.39 -2.43 -7.19
CA VAL A 49 -6.86 -1.73 -6.02
C VAL A 49 -5.62 -0.93 -6.40
N LEU A 50 -4.67 -1.54 -7.12
CA LEU A 50 -3.48 -0.84 -7.63
C LEU A 50 -3.85 0.34 -8.54
N ARG A 51 -4.81 0.16 -9.44
CA ARG A 51 -5.31 1.24 -10.31
C ARG A 51 -5.92 2.39 -9.50
N GLY A 52 -6.71 2.07 -8.47
CA GLY A 52 -7.24 3.07 -7.54
C GLY A 52 -6.14 3.81 -6.78
N VAL A 53 -5.08 3.11 -6.35
CA VAL A 53 -3.93 3.74 -5.69
C VAL A 53 -3.20 4.68 -6.66
N ILE A 54 -2.97 4.27 -7.92
CA ILE A 54 -2.36 5.11 -8.95
C ILE A 54 -3.19 6.39 -9.15
N ALA A 55 -4.51 6.25 -9.33
CA ALA A 55 -5.43 7.38 -9.52
C ALA A 55 -5.46 8.33 -8.32
N ALA A 56 -5.40 7.78 -7.11
CA ALA A 56 -5.48 8.56 -5.88
C ALA A 56 -4.14 9.24 -5.51
N VAL A 57 -3.00 8.63 -5.85
CA VAL A 57 -1.66 9.18 -5.57
C VAL A 57 -1.27 10.27 -6.57
N LEU A 58 -1.61 10.10 -7.85
CA LEU A 58 -1.17 10.98 -8.92
C LEU A 58 -2.24 12.04 -9.25
N PRO A 59 -1.84 13.30 -9.47
CA PRO A 59 -2.78 14.37 -9.78
C PRO A 59 -3.06 14.43 -11.30
N PHE A 60 -3.68 13.39 -11.86
CA PHE A 60 -3.98 13.32 -13.30
C PHE A 60 -4.82 14.49 -13.81
N ASP A 61 -5.67 15.06 -12.95
CA ASP A 61 -6.55 16.19 -13.29
C ASP A 61 -5.86 17.56 -13.17
N ALA A 62 -4.58 17.62 -12.73
CA ALA A 62 -3.89 18.88 -12.52
C ALA A 62 -3.40 19.50 -13.83
N PRO A 63 -3.58 20.81 -14.04
CA PRO A 63 -2.99 21.52 -15.17
C PRO A 63 -1.46 21.34 -15.19
N GLY A 64 -0.92 20.90 -16.33
CA GLY A 64 0.53 20.70 -16.50
C GLY A 64 1.07 19.36 -15.97
N PHE A 65 0.20 18.44 -15.53
CA PHE A 65 0.61 17.06 -15.30
C PHE A 65 1.02 16.40 -16.63
N PRO A 66 2.07 15.54 -16.67
CA PRO A 66 2.49 14.88 -17.89
C PRO A 66 1.34 14.13 -18.57
N PRO A 67 1.34 14.02 -19.91
CA PRO A 67 0.29 13.34 -20.67
C PRO A 67 0.45 11.81 -20.58
N ILE A 68 0.39 11.28 -19.37
CA ILE A 68 0.40 9.86 -19.05
C ILE A 68 -0.93 9.47 -18.42
N THR A 69 -1.31 8.22 -18.58
CA THR A 69 -2.55 7.65 -18.07
C THR A 69 -2.29 6.68 -16.91
N ILE A 70 -3.36 6.29 -16.21
CA ILE A 70 -3.31 5.21 -15.22
C ILE A 70 -2.77 3.91 -15.85
N ASP A 71 -3.17 3.63 -17.09
CA ASP A 71 -2.77 2.43 -17.82
C ASP A 71 -1.27 2.44 -18.13
N ASP A 72 -0.71 3.60 -18.49
CA ASP A 72 0.73 3.73 -18.75
C ASP A 72 1.56 3.45 -17.49
N VAL A 73 1.12 4.00 -16.34
CA VAL A 73 1.77 3.79 -15.05
C VAL A 73 1.64 2.33 -14.61
N GLU A 74 0.46 1.73 -14.76
CA GLU A 74 0.24 0.32 -14.45
C GLU A 74 1.14 -0.60 -15.29
N GLN A 75 1.17 -0.42 -16.62
CA GLN A 75 2.02 -1.20 -17.50
C GLN A 75 3.50 -1.05 -17.16
N ARG A 76 3.93 0.16 -16.81
CA ARG A 76 5.30 0.41 -16.36
C ARG A 76 5.59 -0.27 -15.03
N LEU A 77 4.65 -0.24 -14.09
CA LEU A 77 4.77 -0.90 -12.79
C LEU A 77 4.97 -2.41 -12.98
N LEU A 78 4.15 -3.03 -13.82
CA LEU A 78 4.23 -4.47 -14.12
C LEU A 78 5.54 -4.87 -14.80
N LYS A 79 6.11 -3.99 -15.65
CA LYS A 79 7.44 -4.20 -16.24
C LYS A 79 8.56 -4.14 -15.21
N LEU A 80 8.44 -3.27 -14.20
CA LEU A 80 9.45 -3.09 -13.15
C LEU A 80 9.32 -4.11 -12.03
N PHE A 81 8.09 -4.54 -11.76
CA PHE A 81 7.69 -5.44 -10.69
C PHE A 81 6.71 -6.46 -11.27
N PRO A 82 7.18 -7.64 -11.73
CA PRO A 82 6.31 -8.67 -12.30
C PRO A 82 5.52 -9.36 -11.17
N LEU A 83 4.53 -8.65 -10.63
CA LEU A 83 3.82 -9.01 -9.40
C LEU A 83 3.21 -10.40 -9.45
N GLU A 84 2.66 -10.82 -10.59
CA GLU A 84 1.99 -12.13 -10.75
C GLU A 84 2.96 -13.30 -10.88
N ASN A 85 4.14 -13.08 -11.48
CA ASN A 85 5.03 -14.16 -11.90
C ASN A 85 6.07 -14.54 -10.84
N GLU A 86 6.20 -13.75 -9.78
CA GLU A 86 7.24 -13.95 -8.78
C GLU A 86 6.66 -14.10 -7.37
N THR A 87 6.86 -15.28 -6.80
CA THR A 87 6.40 -15.65 -5.44
C THR A 87 6.90 -14.71 -4.35
N ARG A 88 8.02 -14.01 -4.56
CA ARG A 88 8.54 -13.00 -3.63
C ARG A 88 7.58 -11.83 -3.41
N TYR A 89 6.60 -11.61 -4.30
CA TYR A 89 5.58 -10.57 -4.18
C TYR A 89 4.26 -11.05 -3.59
N ALA A 90 4.08 -12.34 -3.31
CA ALA A 90 2.84 -12.89 -2.74
C ALA A 90 2.43 -12.16 -1.45
N GLY A 91 3.43 -11.75 -0.66
CA GLY A 91 3.22 -10.90 0.50
C GLY A 91 2.51 -9.58 0.14
N LEU A 92 3.13 -8.79 -0.73
CA LEU A 92 2.59 -7.51 -1.18
C LEU A 92 1.17 -7.64 -1.76
N GLN A 93 0.92 -8.69 -2.56
CA GLN A 93 -0.40 -8.96 -3.12
C GLN A 93 -1.47 -9.11 -2.02
N ARG A 94 -1.17 -9.89 -0.96
CA ARG A 94 -2.09 -10.09 0.17
C ARG A 94 -2.30 -8.82 0.99
N THR A 95 -1.26 -7.99 1.19
CA THR A 95 -1.44 -6.71 1.87
C THR A 95 -2.29 -5.74 1.05
N ILE A 96 -2.17 -5.76 -0.28
CA ILE A 96 -3.06 -4.97 -1.15
C ILE A 96 -4.52 -5.47 -1.03
N ALA A 97 -4.73 -6.78 -0.95
CA ALA A 97 -6.07 -7.34 -0.72
C ALA A 97 -6.63 -6.94 0.67
N PHE A 98 -5.80 -6.94 1.72
CA PHE A 98 -6.19 -6.44 3.04
C PHE A 98 -6.52 -4.94 3.00
N PHE A 99 -5.72 -4.13 2.30
CA PHE A 99 -5.95 -2.70 2.13
C PHE A 99 -7.28 -2.39 1.43
N ASP A 100 -7.74 -3.26 0.53
CA ASP A 100 -9.01 -3.10 -0.15
C ASP A 100 -10.23 -3.23 0.78
N GLU A 101 -10.08 -3.97 1.88
CA GLU A 101 -11.10 -4.13 2.92
C GLU A 101 -11.13 -2.94 3.87
N ILE A 102 -11.83 -1.88 3.47
CA ILE A 102 -11.83 -0.61 4.21
C ILE A 102 -12.23 -0.79 5.69
N ALA A 103 -13.21 -1.66 5.96
CA ALA A 103 -13.69 -1.94 7.31
C ALA A 103 -12.64 -2.57 8.24
N LEU A 104 -11.53 -3.10 7.70
CA LEU A 104 -10.43 -3.64 8.50
C LEU A 104 -9.43 -2.56 8.95
N PHE A 105 -9.51 -1.33 8.40
CA PHE A 105 -8.62 -0.24 8.78
C PHE A 105 -8.54 0.01 10.30
N PRO A 106 -9.62 0.10 11.09
CA PRO A 106 -9.52 0.39 12.52
C PRO A 106 -8.98 -0.79 13.35
N LEU A 107 -8.82 -1.97 12.76
CA LEU A 107 -8.35 -3.15 13.49
C LEU A 107 -6.84 -3.05 13.76
N MET A 108 -6.47 -3.48 14.95
CA MET A 108 -5.08 -3.69 15.37
C MET A 108 -5.00 -5.01 16.13
N SER A 109 -4.89 -6.11 15.40
CA SER A 109 -4.93 -7.46 15.96
C SER A 109 -3.90 -8.39 15.32
N GLY A 110 -3.61 -9.48 16.03
CA GLY A 110 -2.81 -10.59 15.52
C GLY A 110 -1.44 -10.12 14.99
N PRO A 111 -1.07 -10.47 13.75
CA PRO A 111 0.27 -10.17 13.24
C PRO A 111 0.55 -8.68 13.01
N LEU A 112 -0.49 -7.86 12.75
CA LEU A 112 -0.28 -6.41 12.63
C LEU A 112 0.18 -5.81 13.96
N LEU A 113 -0.37 -6.29 15.07
CA LEU A 113 0.06 -5.89 16.41
C LEU A 113 1.47 -6.40 16.73
N GLN A 114 1.81 -7.62 16.29
CA GLN A 114 3.15 -8.18 16.46
C GLN A 114 4.20 -7.35 15.70
N GLU A 115 3.93 -6.97 14.45
CA GLU A 115 4.84 -6.13 13.68
C GLU A 115 4.96 -4.73 14.27
N GLU A 116 3.85 -4.14 14.73
CA GLU A 116 3.91 -2.86 15.42
C GLU A 116 4.76 -2.95 16.69
N ALA A 117 4.68 -4.06 17.43
CA ALA A 117 5.53 -4.32 18.60
C ALA A 117 7.01 -4.49 18.24
N ASN A 118 7.30 -5.18 17.12
CA ASN A 118 8.65 -5.37 16.61
C ASN A 118 9.28 -4.04 16.18
N VAL A 119 8.58 -3.24 15.37
CA VAL A 119 9.06 -1.95 14.86
C VAL A 119 9.28 -0.94 16.00
N ARG A 120 8.46 -1.00 17.05
CA ARG A 120 8.64 -0.19 18.26
C ARG A 120 9.67 -0.73 19.24
N ASP A 121 10.22 -1.91 18.95
CA ASP A 121 11.19 -2.60 19.81
C ASP A 121 10.67 -2.78 21.25
N LEU A 122 9.39 -3.17 21.39
CA LEU A 122 8.74 -3.22 22.70
C LEU A 122 9.35 -4.27 23.62
N ALA A 123 9.81 -5.39 23.07
CA ALA A 123 10.45 -6.45 23.85
C ALA A 123 11.70 -5.94 24.57
N ALA A 124 12.56 -5.16 23.89
CA ALA A 124 13.75 -4.58 24.49
C ALA A 124 13.41 -3.42 25.45
N ARG A 125 12.30 -2.73 25.23
CA ARG A 125 11.86 -1.56 26.02
C ARG A 125 10.93 -1.90 27.18
N GLY A 126 10.58 -3.18 27.37
CA GLY A 126 9.62 -3.62 28.39
C GLY A 126 8.20 -3.07 28.16
N GLY A 127 7.82 -2.85 26.90
CA GLY A 127 6.54 -2.25 26.53
C GLY A 127 5.38 -3.23 26.51
N ASP A 128 4.20 -2.76 26.91
CA ASP A 128 2.94 -3.52 26.83
C ASP A 128 2.35 -3.41 25.41
N SER A 129 2.49 -4.50 24.63
CA SER A 129 1.94 -4.59 23.29
C SER A 129 0.41 -4.46 23.27
N ALA A 130 -0.31 -5.02 24.23
CA ALA A 130 -1.77 -4.96 24.26
C ALA A 130 -2.27 -3.53 24.48
N ARG A 131 -1.65 -2.80 25.43
CA ARG A 131 -1.97 -1.38 25.67
C ARG A 131 -1.71 -0.52 24.43
N ILE A 132 -0.54 -0.68 23.79
CA ILE A 132 -0.19 0.08 22.58
C ILE A 132 -1.14 -0.25 21.43
N GLY A 133 -1.49 -1.52 21.26
CA GLY A 133 -2.47 -1.94 20.27
C GLY A 133 -3.83 -1.29 20.47
N ALA A 134 -4.31 -1.23 21.72
CA ALA A 134 -5.57 -0.59 22.08
C ALA A 134 -5.55 0.92 21.82
N GLU A 135 -4.46 1.61 22.15
CA GLU A 135 -4.29 3.06 21.91
C GLU A 135 -4.30 3.40 20.41
N ILE A 136 -3.60 2.60 19.61
CA ILE A 136 -3.59 2.75 18.15
C ILE A 136 -4.99 2.47 17.59
N ALA A 137 -5.63 1.38 18.00
CA ALA A 137 -6.97 1.03 17.55
C ALA A 137 -7.99 2.14 17.88
N ALA A 138 -7.92 2.72 19.08
CA ALA A 138 -8.81 3.80 19.48
C ALA A 138 -8.62 5.06 18.63
N THR A 139 -7.36 5.43 18.36
CA THR A 139 -7.03 6.61 17.54
C THR A 139 -7.46 6.40 16.08
N ASP A 140 -7.09 5.27 15.49
CA ASP A 140 -7.45 4.93 14.11
C ASP A 140 -8.97 4.79 13.96
N ALA A 141 -9.67 4.21 14.95
CA ALA A 141 -11.13 4.09 14.94
C ALA A 141 -11.84 5.45 14.95
N ALA A 142 -11.32 6.44 15.68
CA ALA A 142 -11.86 7.79 15.68
C ALA A 142 -11.74 8.45 14.30
N SER A 143 -10.55 8.40 13.68
CA SER A 143 -10.34 8.91 12.32
C SER A 143 -11.18 8.15 11.29
N PHE A 144 -11.31 6.83 11.45
CA PHE A 144 -12.11 6.00 10.58
C PHE A 144 -13.60 6.30 10.67
N ALA A 145 -14.12 6.54 11.88
CA ALA A 145 -15.54 6.84 12.08
C ALA A 145 -15.97 8.08 11.28
N THR A 146 -15.15 9.12 11.23
CA THR A 146 -15.41 10.31 10.41
C THR A 146 -15.51 9.97 8.93
N PHE A 147 -14.56 9.19 8.41
CA PHE A 147 -14.57 8.73 7.03
C PHE A 147 -15.76 7.81 6.72
N ALA A 148 -16.11 6.93 7.67
CA ALA A 148 -17.14 5.91 7.51
C ALA A 148 -18.56 6.48 7.41
N THR A 149 -18.79 7.72 7.84
CA THR A 149 -20.11 8.38 7.73
C THR A 149 -20.63 8.49 6.30
N ASN A 150 -19.73 8.54 5.31
CA ASN A 150 -20.05 8.81 3.91
C ASN A 150 -19.83 7.61 2.98
N ILE A 151 -19.58 6.42 3.53
CA ILE A 151 -19.31 5.21 2.74
C ILE A 151 -20.30 4.10 3.06
N LYS A 152 -20.56 3.24 2.08
CA LYS A 152 -21.42 2.07 2.27
C LYS A 152 -20.77 1.08 3.26
N PRO A 153 -21.56 0.38 4.09
CA PRO A 153 -21.07 -0.77 4.84
C PRO A 153 -20.41 -1.79 3.90
N ASN A 154 -19.25 -2.32 4.29
CA ASN A 154 -18.43 -3.23 3.48
C ASN A 154 -17.96 -2.65 2.12
N ALA A 155 -17.91 -1.32 1.98
CA ALA A 155 -17.28 -0.71 0.82
C ALA A 155 -15.83 -1.19 0.68
N ARG A 156 -15.41 -1.36 -0.58
CA ARG A 156 -14.03 -1.67 -0.95
C ARG A 156 -13.33 -0.43 -1.44
N PHE A 157 -12.02 -0.34 -1.23
CA PHE A 157 -11.23 0.77 -1.73
C PHE A 157 -11.37 0.92 -3.25
N ARG A 158 -11.33 -0.20 -3.97
CA ARG A 158 -11.46 -0.24 -5.43
C ARG A 158 -12.76 0.38 -5.97
N ASP A 159 -13.81 0.40 -5.15
CA ASP A 159 -15.16 0.82 -5.54
C ASP A 159 -15.48 2.28 -5.12
N LEU A 160 -14.54 2.94 -4.44
CA LEU A 160 -14.69 4.33 -4.02
C LEU A 160 -14.48 5.31 -5.18
N SER A 161 -15.04 6.51 -5.06
CA SER A 161 -14.64 7.64 -5.90
C SER A 161 -13.17 8.01 -5.64
N VAL A 162 -12.50 8.65 -6.61
CA VAL A 162 -11.08 9.04 -6.47
C VAL A 162 -10.86 9.93 -5.25
N ASP A 163 -11.77 10.85 -4.94
CA ASP A 163 -11.66 11.69 -3.75
C ASP A 163 -11.79 10.89 -2.45
N ALA A 164 -12.71 9.92 -2.39
CA ALA A 164 -12.82 9.03 -1.24
C ALA A 164 -11.60 8.09 -1.13
N GLN A 165 -11.01 7.65 -2.25
CA GLN A 165 -9.75 6.91 -2.26
C GLN A 165 -8.59 7.75 -1.70
N ARG A 166 -8.51 9.04 -2.08
CA ARG A 166 -7.53 10.00 -1.54
C ARG A 166 -7.71 10.18 -0.04
N THR A 167 -8.95 10.36 0.44
CA THR A 167 -9.24 10.46 1.87
C THR A 167 -8.84 9.19 2.62
N TYR A 168 -9.18 8.01 2.08
CA TYR A 168 -8.81 6.74 2.70
C TYR A 168 -7.29 6.53 2.76
N LEU A 169 -6.56 6.86 1.70
CA LEU A 169 -5.09 6.87 1.73
C LEU A 169 -4.54 7.84 2.78
N GLY A 170 -5.21 8.98 2.99
CA GLY A 170 -4.91 9.92 4.06
C GLY A 170 -4.99 9.27 5.45
N LEU A 171 -5.98 8.40 5.69
CA LEU A 171 -6.07 7.66 6.97
C LEU A 171 -4.85 6.77 7.20
N TRP A 172 -4.35 6.09 6.17
CA TRP A 172 -3.16 5.26 6.28
C TRP A 172 -1.88 6.08 6.47
N ARG A 173 -1.78 7.25 5.84
CA ARG A 173 -0.68 8.21 6.04
C ARG A 173 -0.63 8.73 7.46
N ASP A 174 -1.80 9.02 8.04
CA ASP A 174 -1.94 9.71 9.33
C ASP A 174 -2.25 8.76 10.50
N SER A 175 -2.34 7.45 10.23
CA SER A 175 -2.60 6.41 11.24
C SER A 175 -1.62 6.50 12.41
N ALA A 176 -2.06 6.12 13.62
CA ALA A 176 -1.18 5.99 14.78
C ALA A 176 -0.20 4.80 14.66
N SER A 177 -0.50 3.79 13.82
CA SER A 177 0.37 2.66 13.53
C SER A 177 1.57 3.05 12.66
N ILE A 178 2.78 2.70 13.08
CA ILE A 178 3.98 2.86 12.25
C ILE A 178 3.86 1.97 11.01
N VAL A 179 3.41 0.73 11.17
CA VAL A 179 3.32 -0.24 10.10
C VAL A 179 2.35 0.19 8.99
N LYS A 180 1.18 0.74 9.33
CA LYS A 180 0.24 1.30 8.33
C LYS A 180 0.84 2.48 7.57
N ARG A 181 1.55 3.37 8.27
CA ARG A 181 2.23 4.51 7.62
C ARG A 181 3.36 4.06 6.69
N GLU A 182 4.13 3.05 7.08
CA GLU A 182 5.18 2.47 6.24
C GLU A 182 4.61 1.77 5.00
N PHE A 183 3.47 1.09 5.14
CA PHE A 183 2.76 0.52 4.01
C PHE A 183 2.30 1.60 3.02
N PHE A 184 1.65 2.67 3.51
CA PHE A 184 1.29 3.82 2.68
C PHE A 184 2.51 4.42 1.97
N GLY A 185 3.59 4.66 2.71
CA GLY A 185 4.84 5.21 2.17
C GLY A 185 5.41 4.33 1.06
N SER A 186 5.38 3.01 1.26
CA SER A 186 5.85 2.03 0.27
C SER A 186 4.98 2.03 -1.00
N LEU A 187 3.66 1.96 -0.86
CA LEU A 187 2.72 2.03 -1.99
C LEU A 187 2.90 3.32 -2.80
N ARG A 188 2.90 4.46 -2.12
CA ARG A 188 3.09 5.77 -2.75
C ARG A 188 4.43 5.83 -3.49
N ASN A 189 5.50 5.36 -2.87
CA ASN A 189 6.83 5.38 -3.47
C ASN A 189 6.91 4.49 -4.72
N VAL A 190 6.29 3.31 -4.71
CA VAL A 190 6.22 2.46 -5.90
C VAL A 190 5.53 3.18 -7.06
N VAL A 191 4.39 3.83 -6.82
CA VAL A 191 3.69 4.62 -7.85
C VAL A 191 4.55 5.79 -8.34
N MET A 192 5.14 6.56 -7.43
CA MET A 192 5.95 7.72 -7.77
C MET A 192 7.22 7.34 -8.55
N ILE A 193 7.97 6.33 -8.10
CA ILE A 193 9.17 5.84 -8.78
C ILE A 193 8.81 5.31 -10.17
N THR A 194 7.72 4.55 -10.27
CA THR A 194 7.25 4.03 -11.56
C THR A 194 6.96 5.18 -12.52
N THR A 195 6.18 6.15 -12.06
CA THR A 195 5.75 7.32 -12.84
C THR A 195 6.95 8.14 -13.32
N TRP A 196 7.79 8.61 -12.41
CA TRP A 196 8.92 9.50 -12.74
C TRP A 196 10.09 8.79 -13.43
N SER A 197 10.01 7.46 -13.60
CA SER A 197 10.95 6.69 -14.43
C SER A 197 10.59 6.67 -15.91
N MET A 198 9.41 7.18 -16.29
CA MET A 198 8.90 7.16 -17.66
C MET A 198 9.43 8.34 -18.45
N ASP A 199 9.88 8.09 -19.68
CA ASP A 199 10.45 9.09 -20.57
C ASP A 199 9.54 10.32 -20.75
N ALA A 200 8.22 10.11 -20.85
CA ALA A 200 7.21 11.16 -20.96
C ALA A 200 7.12 12.11 -19.74
N THR A 201 7.64 11.69 -18.58
CA THR A 201 7.57 12.46 -17.32
C THR A 201 8.87 13.18 -16.97
N TRP A 202 9.96 12.87 -17.67
CA TRP A 202 11.28 13.44 -17.41
C TRP A 202 11.33 14.97 -17.48
N PRO A 203 10.65 15.65 -18.44
CA PRO A 203 10.65 17.11 -18.48
C PRO A 203 10.12 17.75 -17.19
N SER A 204 9.12 17.13 -16.55
CA SER A 204 8.52 17.64 -15.32
C SER A 204 9.40 17.53 -14.08
N ILE A 205 10.47 16.72 -14.15
CA ILE A 205 11.49 16.62 -13.10
C ILE A 205 12.82 17.26 -13.53
N GLY A 206 12.83 18.01 -14.63
CA GLY A 206 14.03 18.67 -15.16
C GLY A 206 15.07 17.71 -15.73
N TYR A 207 14.69 16.47 -16.04
CA TYR A 207 15.58 15.48 -16.65
C TYR A 207 15.40 15.49 -18.17
N THR A 208 16.50 15.62 -18.91
CA THR A 208 16.50 15.70 -20.38
C THR A 208 16.73 14.35 -21.06
N GLY A 209 16.81 13.27 -20.28
CA GLY A 209 17.06 11.92 -20.76
C GLY A 209 18.49 11.42 -20.53
N PRO A 210 18.76 10.16 -20.88
CA PRO A 210 20.04 9.52 -20.59
C PRO A 210 21.17 10.15 -21.41
N LEU A 211 22.31 10.35 -20.75
CA LEU A 211 23.54 10.85 -21.38
C LEU A 211 24.04 9.94 -22.51
N ILE A 212 23.69 8.65 -22.45
CA ILE A 212 23.93 7.68 -23.50
C ILE A 212 22.56 7.36 -24.14
N PRO A 213 22.36 7.67 -25.43
CA PRO A 213 21.13 7.35 -26.13
C PRO A 213 20.82 5.86 -26.03
N ARG A 214 19.57 5.50 -25.73
CA ARG A 214 19.14 4.10 -25.84
C ARG A 214 19.20 3.74 -27.32
N THR A 215 20.07 2.82 -27.70
CA THR A 215 20.04 2.21 -29.02
C THR A 215 18.67 1.56 -29.19
N ALA A 216 17.93 1.97 -30.21
CA ALA A 216 16.66 1.35 -30.56
C ALA A 216 16.92 -0.13 -30.88
N VAL A 217 16.60 -1.02 -29.94
CA VAL A 217 16.56 -2.45 -30.22
C VAL A 217 15.24 -2.70 -30.92
N GLY A 218 15.32 -2.86 -32.25
CA GLY A 218 14.39 -3.58 -33.14
C GLY A 218 12.89 -3.45 -32.91
N SER A 219 12.23 -2.87 -33.90
CA SER A 219 10.78 -2.92 -34.18
C SER A 219 10.21 -4.34 -34.12
#